data_AF-A0A946TWT4-F1
#
_entry.id   AF-A0A946TWT4-F1
#
_cell.length_a   1.000
_cell.length_b   1.000
_cell.length_c   1.000
_cell.angle_alpha   90.00
_cell.angle_beta   90.00
_cell.angle_gamma   90.00
#
_symmetry.space_group_name_H-M   'P 1'
#
loop_
_entity.id
_entity.type
_entity.pdbx_description
1 polymer ?
#
loop_
_entity_poly.entity_id
_entity_poly.type
_entity_poly.pdbx_seq_one_letter_code
_entity_poly.pdbx_strand_id
1 'polypeptide(L)'
;MAKELNFKQELVGCFGFPVAENPTQAMIEPAFDALNLDWRYLTLEVSPENLKRAVNGARAFGFKGFNCTIPHKVEVIQYLD
;
A
#
# COMPACT_ATOMS: atom_id res chain seq x y z
N MET A 1 15.04 19.75 18.99
CA MET A 1 14.13 20.57 18.17
C MET A 1 12.73 20.07 18.41
N ALA A 2 11.72 20.94 18.53
CA ALA A 2 10.33 20.48 18.57
C ALA A 2 10.04 19.70 17.28
N LYS A 3 9.39 18.54 17.40
CA LYS A 3 8.97 17.75 16.23
C LYS A 3 8.08 18.65 15.39
N GLU A 4 8.44 18.85 14.11
CA GLU A 4 7.59 19.60 13.18
C GLU A 4 6.21 18.93 13.15
N LEU A 5 5.15 19.74 13.22
CA LEU A 5 3.80 19.23 13.28
C LEU A 5 3.43 18.65 11.92
N ASN A 6 3.59 17.33 11.77
CA ASN A 6 3.23 16.60 10.58
C ASN A 6 2.20 15.54 10.93
N PHE A 7 1.01 15.64 10.32
CA PHE A 7 -0.08 14.66 10.45
C PHE A 7 -0.18 13.74 9.24
N LYS A 8 0.67 13.95 8.22
CA LYS A 8 0.67 13.17 6.98
C LYS A 8 1.70 12.05 7.11
N GLN A 9 1.20 10.82 7.18
CA GLN A 9 2.00 9.61 7.09
C GLN A 9 2.30 9.28 5.62
N GLU A 10 3.46 8.66 5.36
CA GLU A 10 3.73 8.09 4.04
C GLU A 10 2.98 6.77 3.88
N LEU A 11 2.40 6.54 2.70
CA LEU A 11 1.53 5.39 2.47
C LEU A 11 2.22 4.33 1.62
N VAL A 12 2.14 3.08 2.08
CA VAL A 12 2.31 1.89 1.25
C VAL A 12 1.10 0.98 1.40
N GLY A 13 0.95 -0.03 0.55
CA GLY A 13 -0.19 -0.93 0.69
C GLY A 13 -0.04 -2.32 0.10
N CYS A 14 -1.15 -3.05 0.09
CA CYS A 14 -1.32 -4.34 -0.56
C CYS A 14 -2.61 -4.35 -1.37
N PHE A 15 -2.54 -4.64 -2.67
CA PHE A 15 -3.70 -4.83 -3.53
C PHE A 15 -3.91 -6.30 -3.84
N GLY A 16 -5.15 -6.78 -3.65
CA GLY A 16 -5.58 -8.14 -3.97
C GLY A 16 -7.09 -8.30 -3.78
N PHE A 17 -7.61 -9.51 -3.99
CA PHE A 17 -9.01 -9.83 -3.69
C PHE A 17 -9.24 -11.35 -3.60
N PRO A 18 -9.64 -11.91 -2.44
CA PRO A 18 -9.70 -11.28 -1.10
C PRO A 18 -8.30 -11.09 -0.49
N VAL A 19 -8.16 -10.22 0.52
CA VAL A 19 -6.85 -9.94 1.19
C VAL A 19 -6.93 -9.87 2.72
N ALA A 20 -8.10 -10.08 3.31
CA ALA A 20 -8.30 -9.94 4.76
C ALA A 20 -7.36 -10.84 5.61
N GLU A 21 -6.97 -12.01 5.09
CA GLU A 21 -6.09 -12.96 5.79
C GLU A 21 -4.60 -12.71 5.52
N ASN A 22 -4.23 -11.63 4.83
CA ASN A 22 -2.83 -11.34 4.52
C ASN A 22 -2.10 -10.75 5.74
N PRO A 23 -1.08 -11.43 6.29
CA PRO A 23 -0.42 -11.00 7.52
C PRO A 23 0.65 -9.91 7.30
N THR A 24 0.90 -9.47 6.06
CA THR A 24 2.03 -8.58 5.74
C THR A 24 2.02 -7.30 6.56
N GLN A 25 0.83 -6.74 6.82
CA GLN A 25 0.69 -5.55 7.66
C GLN A 25 1.23 -5.76 9.08
N ALA A 26 1.00 -6.94 9.67
CA ALA A 26 1.49 -7.29 11.01
C ALA A 26 3.01 -7.43 11.08
N MET A 27 3.69 -7.60 9.94
CA MET A 27 5.15 -7.63 9.84
C MET A 27 5.73 -6.24 9.54
N ILE A 28 5.10 -5.48 8.64
CA ILE A 28 5.65 -4.21 8.13
C ILE A 28 5.43 -3.04 9.10
N GLU A 29 4.27 -2.94 9.75
CA GLU A 29 4.00 -1.85 10.70
C GLU A 29 4.99 -1.83 11.88
N PRO A 30 5.31 -2.97 12.55
CA PRO A 30 6.36 -2.98 13.56
C PRO A 30 7.75 -2.60 13.04
N ALA A 31 8.04 -2.88 11.76
CA ALA A 31 9.31 -2.47 11.15
C ALA A 31 9.37 -0.94 10.95
N PHE A 32 8.25 -0.30 10.61
CA PHE A 32 8.18 1.16 10.56
C PHE A 32 8.42 1.79 11.93
N ASP A 33 7.77 1.26 12.97
CA ASP A 33 7.95 1.72 14.35
C ASP A 33 9.42 1.56 14.80
N ALA A 34 10.02 0.39 14.56
CA ALA A 34 11.42 0.12 14.91
C ALA A 34 12.42 1.04 14.21
N LEU A 35 12.08 1.56 13.04
CA LEU A 35 12.89 2.49 12.25
C LEU A 35 12.51 3.96 12.48
N ASN A 36 11.56 4.26 13.37
CA ASN A 36 10.99 5.60 13.59
C ASN A 36 10.47 6.25 12.28
N LEU A 37 9.86 5.44 11.41
CA LEU A 37 9.25 5.89 10.17
C LEU A 37 7.76 6.18 10.40
N ASP A 38 7.33 7.42 10.12
CA ASP A 38 5.91 7.79 10.18
C ASP A 38 5.17 7.35 8.91
N TRP A 39 5.02 6.03 8.77
CA TRP A 39 4.48 5.36 7.59
C TRP A 39 3.27 4.51 7.96
N ARG A 40 2.41 4.24 6.97
CA ARG A 40 1.25 3.37 7.12
C ARG A 40 1.18 2.33 6.02
N TYR A 41 0.90 1.10 6.41
CA TYR A 41 0.66 -0.01 5.51
C TYR A 41 -0.84 -0.32 5.42
N LEU A 42 -1.43 -0.12 4.25
CA LEU A 42 -2.85 -0.34 4.01
C LEU A 42 -3.10 -1.65 3.27
N THR A 43 -3.81 -2.58 3.90
CA THR A 43 -4.32 -3.80 3.24
C THR A 43 -5.65 -3.48 2.58
N LEU A 44 -5.71 -3.54 1.25
CA LEU A 44 -6.83 -3.00 0.46
C LEU A 44 -7.39 -4.06 -0.50
N GLU A 45 -8.69 -4.28 -0.40
CA GLU A 45 -9.42 -5.09 -1.37
C GLU A 45 -9.65 -4.29 -2.65
N VAL A 46 -9.06 -4.79 -3.73
CA VAL A 46 -9.18 -4.21 -5.07
C VAL A 46 -9.69 -5.32 -5.97
N SER A 47 -10.92 -5.24 -6.46
CA SER A 47 -11.41 -6.24 -7.41
C SER A 47 -10.67 -6.14 -8.76
N PRO A 48 -10.60 -7.23 -9.57
CA PRO A 48 -9.88 -7.23 -10.85
C PRO A 48 -10.26 -6.09 -11.78
N GLU A 49 -11.55 -5.78 -11.89
CA GLU A 49 -12.09 -4.72 -12.74
C GLU A 49 -11.69 -3.30 -12.28
N ASN A 50 -11.26 -3.15 -11.03
CA ASN A 50 -10.84 -1.87 -10.47
C ASN A 50 -9.32 -1.71 -10.41
N LEU A 51 -8.52 -2.71 -10.82
CA LEU A 51 -7.06 -2.69 -10.66
C LEU A 51 -6.41 -1.45 -11.30
N LYS A 52 -6.74 -1.14 -12.56
CA LYS A 52 -6.25 0.06 -13.25
C LYS A 52 -6.56 1.34 -12.48
N ARG A 53 -7.79 1.45 -11.95
CA ARG A 53 -8.23 2.62 -11.17
C ARG A 53 -7.49 2.71 -9.85
N ALA A 54 -7.25 1.58 -9.19
CA ALA A 54 -6.50 1.52 -7.93
C ALA A 54 -5.03 1.93 -8.12
N VAL A 55 -4.36 1.45 -9.17
CA VAL A 55 -2.97 1.86 -9.48
C VAL A 55 -2.89 3.36 -9.79
N ASN A 56 -3.83 3.89 -10.58
CA ASN A 56 -3.90 5.33 -10.85
C ASN A 56 -4.20 6.15 -9.58
N GLY A 57 -5.07 5.65 -8.70
CA GLY A 57 -5.35 6.23 -7.40
C GLY A 57 -4.12 6.25 -6.50
N ALA A 58 -3.37 5.15 -6.44
CA ALA A 58 -2.11 5.07 -5.69
C ALA A 58 -1.11 6.13 -6.12
N ARG A 59 -0.95 6.32 -7.45
CA ARG A 59 -0.13 7.41 -8.00
C ARG A 59 -0.65 8.78 -7.57
N ALA A 60 -1.94 9.04 -7.74
CA ALA A 60 -2.56 10.32 -7.41
C ALA A 60 -2.50 10.66 -5.91
N PHE A 61 -2.61 9.65 -5.03
CA PHE A 61 -2.53 9.81 -3.58
C PHE A 61 -1.08 9.88 -3.06
N GLY A 62 -0.09 9.64 -3.91
CA GLY A 62 1.32 9.69 -3.54
C GLY A 62 1.80 8.48 -2.73
N PHE A 63 1.24 7.29 -2.97
CA PHE A 63 1.75 6.05 -2.39
C PHE A 63 3.23 5.87 -2.77
N LYS A 64 4.04 5.40 -1.82
CA LYS A 64 5.45 5.05 -2.04
C LYS A 64 5.63 3.69 -2.70
N GLY A 65 4.57 2.89 -2.74
CA GLY A 65 4.54 1.58 -3.39
C GLY A 65 3.43 0.72 -2.81
N PHE A 66 3.23 -0.45 -3.41
CA PHE A 66 2.32 -1.45 -2.88
C PHE A 66 2.77 -2.85 -3.29
N ASN A 67 2.47 -3.82 -2.44
CA ASN A 67 2.52 -5.23 -2.79
C ASN A 67 1.30 -5.57 -3.65
N CYS A 68 1.47 -6.49 -4.61
CA CYS A 68 0.36 -7.07 -5.37
C CYS A 68 0.25 -8.56 -5.08
N THR A 69 -0.95 -9.01 -4.76
CA THR A 69 -1.26 -10.43 -4.55
C THR A 69 -2.36 -10.90 -5.51
N ILE A 70 -2.72 -12.18 -5.41
CA ILE A 70 -3.76 -12.80 -6.23
C ILE A 70 -5.05 -11.96 -6.18
N PRO A 71 -5.71 -11.72 -7.33
CA PRO A 71 -5.39 -12.19 -8.68
C PRO A 71 -4.52 -11.24 -9.53
N HIS A 72 -3.94 -10.18 -8.95
CA HIS A 72 -3.41 -9.03 -9.70
C HIS A 72 -1.97 -9.16 -10.19
N LYS A 73 -1.24 -10.20 -9.76
CA LYS A 73 0.22 -10.30 -9.96
C LYS A 73 0.68 -10.17 -11.42
N VAL A 74 -0.14 -10.63 -12.36
CA VAL A 74 0.18 -10.57 -13.81
C VAL A 74 -0.41 -9.30 -14.42
N GLU A 75 -1.70 -9.06 -14.19
CA GLU A 75 -2.45 -7.97 -14.82
C GLU A 75 -1.91 -6.59 -14.43
N VAL A 76 -1.36 -6.43 -13.22
CA VAL A 76 -0.80 -5.16 -12.75
C VAL A 76 0.32 -4.63 -13.66
N ILE A 77 1.08 -5.52 -14.32
CA ILE A 77 2.22 -5.17 -15.18
C ILE A 77 1.81 -4.21 -16.28
N GLN A 78 0.58 -4.33 -16.82
CA GLN A 78 0.06 -3.45 -17.88
C GLN A 78 -0.14 -2.00 -17.41
N TYR A 79 -0.16 -1.77 -16.10
CA TYR A 79 -0.42 -0.46 -15.50
C TYR A 79 0.82 0.17 -14.87
N LEU A 80 1.98 -0.48 -14.98
CA LEU A 80 3.28 0.03 -14.54
C LEU A 80 3.98 0.79 -15.69
N ASP A 81 4.93 1.66 -15.34
CA ASP A 81 5.76 2.43 -16.29
C ASP A 81 7.14 1.76 -16.47
#